data_AF-A0A7W0WKR8-F1
#
_entry.id   AF-A0A7W0WKR8-F1
#
_cell.length_a   1.000
_cell.length_b   1.000
_cell.length_c   1.000
_cell.angle_alpha   90.00
_cell.angle_beta   90.00
_cell.angle_gamma   90.00
#
_symmetry.space_group_name_H-M   'P 1'
#
loop_
_entity.id
_entity.type
_entity.pdbx_description
1 polymer ?
#
loop_
_entity_poly.entity_id
_entity_poly.type
_entity_poly.pdbx_seq_one_letter_code
_entity_poly.pdbx_strand_id
1 'polypeptide(L)'
;MRTMPGEAMLRVGNVRDEAAMESVRDALDRLGVNYEHVRSEPDDDRFPQTAFFYVPDDSAGDVERALAGLSGEHGFDAEVL
;
A
#
# COMPACT_ATOMS: atom_id res chain seq x y z
N MET A 1 6.91 -11.05 -11.73
CA MET A 1 5.60 -10.82 -11.11
C MET A 1 4.61 -10.48 -12.22
N ARG A 2 3.51 -11.19 -12.32
CA ARG A 2 2.50 -11.00 -13.37
C ARG A 2 1.25 -10.48 -12.67
N THR A 3 0.93 -9.20 -12.85
CA THR A 3 -0.36 -8.63 -12.46
C THR A 3 -1.45 -9.50 -13.09
N MET A 4 -2.42 -9.95 -12.30
CA MET A 4 -3.57 -10.64 -12.87
C MET A 4 -4.44 -9.59 -13.55
N PRO A 5 -5.11 -9.92 -14.68
CA PRO A 5 -6.01 -8.97 -15.32
C PRO A 5 -7.10 -8.53 -14.34
N GLY A 6 -7.17 -7.23 -14.05
CA GLY A 6 -8.11 -6.63 -13.09
C GLY A 6 -7.49 -6.19 -11.76
N GLU A 7 -6.17 -6.28 -11.60
CA GLU A 7 -5.44 -5.80 -10.42
C GLU A 7 -4.45 -4.70 -10.78
N ALA A 8 -4.40 -3.65 -9.96
CA ALA A 8 -3.42 -2.59 -10.00
C ALA A 8 -2.40 -2.75 -8.86
N MET A 9 -1.15 -2.34 -9.09
CA MET A 9 -0.11 -2.45 -8.07
C MET A 9 0.02 -1.12 -7.31
N LEU A 10 -0.34 -1.11 -6.04
CA LEU A 10 -0.04 -0.01 -5.13
C LEU A 10 1.38 -0.16 -4.58
N ARG A 11 2.21 0.87 -4.76
CA ARG A 11 3.50 1.02 -4.10
C ARG A 11 3.37 2.01 -2.95
N VAL A 12 3.81 1.60 -1.76
CA VAL A 12 3.91 2.46 -0.58
C VAL A 12 5.38 2.55 -0.14
N GLY A 13 6.02 3.65 -0.46
CA GLY A 13 7.43 3.92 -0.19
C GLY A 13 7.66 4.68 1.11
N ASN A 14 8.87 4.60 1.65
CA ASN A 14 9.30 5.39 2.82
C ASN A 14 8.39 5.21 4.05
N VAL A 15 7.86 3.99 4.24
CA VAL A 15 7.14 3.62 5.48
C VAL A 15 8.17 3.57 6.60
N ARG A 16 7.99 4.38 7.65
CA ARG A 16 9.03 4.63 8.68
C ARG A 16 8.95 3.75 9.92
N ASP A 17 7.81 3.10 10.12
CA ASP A 17 7.52 2.30 11.29
C ASP A 17 6.30 1.42 11.05
N GLU A 18 6.10 0.46 11.95
CA GLU A 18 4.99 -0.50 11.87
C GLU A 18 3.64 0.19 12.00
N ALA A 19 3.55 1.30 12.75
CA ALA A 19 2.29 2.03 12.90
C ALA A 19 1.85 2.67 11.59
N ALA A 20 2.78 3.24 10.81
CA ALA A 20 2.49 3.73 9.46
C ALA A 20 2.04 2.59 8.52
N MET A 21 2.67 1.41 8.61
CA MET A 21 2.25 0.23 7.83
C MET A 21 0.85 -0.26 8.23
N GLU A 22 0.55 -0.26 9.53
CA GLU A 22 -0.76 -0.63 10.07
C GLU A 22 -1.82 0.35 9.55
N SER A 23 -1.58 1.67 9.61
CA SER A 23 -2.49 2.69 9.08
C SER A 23 -2.83 2.48 7.59
N VAL A 24 -1.86 2.06 6.78
CA VAL A 24 -2.08 1.73 5.36
C VAL A 24 -3.03 0.54 5.23
N ARG A 25 -2.79 -0.55 5.97
CA ARG A 25 -3.64 -1.75 5.93
C ARG A 25 -5.05 -1.43 6.42
N ASP A 26 -5.16 -0.71 7.52
CA ASP A 26 -6.41 -0.21 8.08
C ASP A 26 -7.23 0.61 7.07
N ALA A 27 -6.56 1.42 6.25
CA ALA A 27 -7.22 2.19 5.21
C ALA A 27 -7.79 1.27 4.11
N LEU A 28 -7.03 0.27 3.67
CA LEU A 28 -7.47 -0.70 2.68
C LEU A 28 -8.63 -1.56 3.21
N ASP A 29 -8.55 -2.00 4.47
CA ASP A 29 -9.61 -2.74 5.15
C ASP A 29 -10.90 -1.91 5.29
N ARG A 30 -10.79 -0.62 5.64
CA ARG A 30 -11.96 0.29 5.72
C ARG A 30 -12.63 0.52 4.38
N LEU A 31 -11.86 0.47 3.29
CA LEU A 31 -12.40 0.53 1.92
C LEU A 31 -13.03 -0.82 1.48
N GLY A 32 -12.85 -1.89 2.25
CA GLY A 32 -13.32 -3.23 1.90
C GLY A 32 -12.55 -3.82 0.71
N VAL A 33 -11.32 -3.38 0.50
CA VAL A 33 -10.49 -3.79 -0.64
C VAL A 33 -9.85 -5.13 -0.32
N ASN A 34 -10.05 -6.12 -1.20
CA ASN A 34 -9.34 -7.38 -1.10
C ASN A 34 -7.92 -7.22 -1.67
N TYR A 35 -6.96 -6.87 -0.81
CA TYR A 35 -5.59 -6.60 -1.21
C TYR A 35 -4.64 -7.76 -0.88
N GLU A 36 -3.58 -7.91 -1.68
CA GLU A 36 -2.45 -8.81 -1.37
C GLU A 36 -1.21 -7.99 -1.04
N HIS A 37 -0.60 -8.20 0.14
CA HIS A 37 0.65 -7.53 0.52
C HIS A 37 1.87 -8.35 0.09
N VAL A 38 2.78 -7.68 -0.59
CA VAL A 38 4.01 -8.26 -1.15
C VAL A 38 5.21 -7.65 -0.43
N ARG A 39 6.02 -8.50 0.20
CA ARG A 39 7.33 -8.11 0.73
C ARG A 39 8.36 -8.06 -0.39
N SER A 40 9.18 -7.01 -0.39
CA SER A 40 10.26 -6.83 -1.35
C SER A 40 11.42 -7.81 -1.11
N GLU A 41 11.80 -8.05 0.15
CA GLU A 41 12.84 -9.00 0.54
C GLU A 41 12.42 -9.85 1.76
N PRO A 42 12.90 -11.10 1.89
CA PRO A 42 12.89 -11.81 3.17
C PRO A 42 13.77 -11.03 4.17
N ASP A 43 13.28 -10.80 5.39
CA ASP A 43 13.91 -9.97 6.44
C ASP A 43 13.86 -8.44 6.22
N ASP A 44 13.01 -7.96 5.31
CA ASP A 44 12.64 -6.52 5.16
C ASP A 44 11.68 -6.07 6.29
N ASP A 45 12.08 -6.33 7.53
CA ASP A 45 11.41 -5.86 8.75
C ASP A 45 12.15 -4.62 9.32
N ARG A 46 12.99 -3.97 8.49
CA ARG A 46 13.75 -2.78 8.85
C ARG A 46 13.20 -1.56 8.15
N PHE A 47 12.82 -0.57 8.95
CA PHE A 47 12.37 0.71 8.43
C PHE A 47 13.55 1.67 8.17
N PRO A 48 13.42 2.60 7.20
CA PRO A 48 12.28 2.75 6.31
C PRO A 48 12.23 1.69 5.22
N GLN A 49 11.02 1.22 4.88
CA GLN A 49 10.81 0.20 3.85
C GLN A 49 9.86 0.66 2.74
N THR A 50 9.89 -0.07 1.62
CA THR A 50 8.89 0.04 0.55
C THR A 50 8.06 -1.23 0.53
N ALA A 51 6.74 -1.08 0.71
CA ALA A 51 5.77 -2.16 0.59
C ALA A 51 5.02 -2.07 -0.73
N PHE A 52 4.62 -3.22 -1.25
CA PHE A 52 3.81 -3.33 -2.44
C PHE A 52 2.51 -4.07 -2.11
N PHE A 53 1.42 -3.63 -2.71
CA PHE A 53 0.12 -4.25 -2.57
C PHE A 53 -0.51 -4.43 -3.94
N TYR A 54 -1.15 -5.57 -4.17
CA TYR A 54 -2.09 -5.70 -5.28
C TYR A 54 -3.47 -5.32 -4.78
N VAL A 55 -4.14 -4.44 -5.50
CA VAL A 55 -5.52 -4.01 -5.24
C VAL A 55 -6.35 -4.21 -6.52
N PRO A 56 -7.67 -4.40 -6.43
CA PRO A 56 -8.54 -4.42 -7.60
C PRO A 56 -8.47 -3.09 -8.35
N ASP A 57 -8.42 -3.14 -9.69
CA ASP A 57 -8.32 -1.96 -10.56
C ASP A 57 -9.49 -0.99 -10.34
N ASP A 58 -10.71 -1.52 -10.20
CA ASP A 58 -11.91 -0.74 -9.89
C ASP A 58 -11.82 0.03 -8.55
N SER A 59 -10.94 -0.38 -7.64
CA SER A 59 -10.71 0.28 -6.34
C SER A 59 -9.46 1.15 -6.30
N ALA A 60 -8.64 1.15 -7.35
CA ALA A 60 -7.36 1.84 -7.39
C ALA A 60 -7.48 3.35 -7.11
N GLY A 61 -8.48 4.00 -7.69
CA GLY A 61 -8.72 5.44 -7.49
C GLY A 61 -9.16 5.78 -6.05
N ASP A 62 -9.98 4.94 -5.44
CA ASP A 62 -10.41 5.12 -4.04
C ASP A 62 -9.24 4.91 -3.08
N VAL A 63 -8.40 3.91 -3.35
CA VAL A 63 -7.18 3.61 -2.60
C VAL A 63 -6.18 4.76 -2.69
N GLU A 64 -5.87 5.25 -3.89
CA GLU A 64 -4.94 6.37 -4.09
C GLU A 64 -5.40 7.60 -3.30
N ARG A 65 -6.70 7.92 -3.39
CA ARG A 65 -7.28 9.05 -2.67
C ARG A 65 -7.22 8.88 -1.15
N ALA A 66 -7.48 7.68 -0.63
CA ALA A 66 -7.41 7.43 0.80
C ALA A 66 -5.98 7.54 1.35
N LEU A 67 -5.00 7.01 0.60
CA LEU A 67 -3.61 7.02 1.00
C LEU A 67 -2.92 8.38 0.82
N ALA A 68 -3.39 9.21 -0.10
CA ALA A 68 -2.90 10.60 -0.24
C ALA A 68 -3.13 11.46 1.01
N GLY A 69 -4.16 11.16 1.81
CA GLY A 69 -4.37 11.81 3.11
C GLY A 69 -3.39 11.31 4.18
N LEU A 70 -3.18 10.00 4.23
CA LEU A 70 -2.33 9.34 5.22
C LEU A 70 -0.83 9.56 4.96
N SER A 71 -0.42 9.69 3.70
CA SER A 71 0.95 10.00 3.30
C SER A 71 1.43 11.32 3.90
N GLY A 72 0.56 12.34 3.95
CA GLY A 72 0.86 13.62 4.59
C GLY A 72 1.03 13.53 6.11
N GLU A 73 0.30 12.63 6.77
CA GLU A 73 0.34 12.46 8.23
C GLU A 73 1.55 11.64 8.68
N HIS A 74 1.85 10.55 7.97
CA HIS A 74 2.90 9.60 8.34
C HIS A 74 4.22 9.80 7.57
N GLY A 75 4.23 10.63 6.52
CA GLY A 75 5.42 10.93 5.74
C GLY A 75 5.93 9.78 4.86
N PHE A 76 5.04 8.84 4.49
CA PHE A 76 5.28 7.83 3.45
C PHE A 76 4.76 8.33 2.09
N ASP A 77 5.14 7.68 1.00
CA ASP A 77 4.67 7.97 -0.35
C ASP A 77 3.78 6.82 -0.84
N ALA A 78 2.66 7.11 -1.50
CA ALA A 78 1.75 6.08 -2.03
C ALA A 78 1.39 6.40 -3.48
N GLU A 79 1.52 5.40 -4.36
CA GLU A 79 1.28 5.53 -5.81
C GLU A 79 0.75 4.21 -6.38
N VAL A 80 -0.25 4.28 -7.26
CA VAL A 80 -0.70 3.12 -8.05
C VAL A 80 0.08 3.07 -9.37
N LEU A 81 0.61 1.89 -9.72
CA LEU A 81 1.44 1.60 -10.89
C LEU A 81 0.69 0.86 -12.01
#